data_AF-A0AB72W762-F1
#
_entry.id   AF-A0AB72W762-F1
#
_cell.length_a   1.000
_cell.length_b   1.000
_cell.length_c   1.000
_cell.angle_alpha   90.00
_cell.angle_beta   90.00
_cell.angle_gamma   90.00
#
_symmetry.space_group_name_H-M   'P 1'
#
loop_
_entity.id
_entity.type
_entity.pdbx_description
1 polymer ?
#
loop_
_entity_poly.entity_id
_entity_poly.type
_entity_poly.pdbx_seq_one_letter_code
_entity_poly.pdbx_strand_id
1 'polypeptide(L)'
;MNNESKKDTNTETNTETKSVPEEMEASKYVGQGFQPPAEKDVIEFVKKHRKEFEKVGEQFFKDNFGLKVKATNVVGKDDGVEVYVHCEDHGIVFNASLPLYKDAIHQKGSMRSNDNGDDMSMMVGTVLSGFEYRAQKEKYDNLYKFLKENEKQYQYTGFTKEAINKTQNVGYQNEYFYITYLSRNLKEYRKYYEPLIHKNDKEFKEGMQRARKELNYTANTNTVATLFSTNDERNRKEKINNVIDLSEKIERTKDMPIKNTITTQLGNKLIGTKKARFDDKKVVSFGAFEDE
;
A
#
# COMPACT_ATOMS: atom_id res chain seq x y z
N MET A 1 -71.35 -14.61 -14.84
CA MET A 1 -70.74 -14.08 -16.09
C MET A 1 -69.59 -13.19 -15.67
N ASN A 2 -68.38 -13.61 -16.02
CA ASN A 2 -67.15 -12.84 -15.89
C ASN A 2 -67.21 -11.60 -16.81
N ASN A 3 -66.67 -10.48 -16.34
CA ASN A 3 -65.84 -9.64 -17.20
C ASN A 3 -64.88 -8.76 -16.38
N GLU A 4 -63.67 -8.72 -16.88
CA GLU A 4 -62.45 -8.15 -16.31
C GLU A 4 -62.45 -6.61 -16.33
N SER A 5 -61.76 -6.00 -15.38
CA SER A 5 -60.91 -4.85 -15.69
C SER A 5 -59.70 -4.84 -14.77
N LYS A 6 -58.54 -5.20 -15.34
CA LYS A 6 -57.20 -5.03 -14.78
C LYS A 6 -56.98 -3.57 -14.38
N LYS A 7 -56.42 -3.37 -13.18
CA LYS A 7 -55.69 -2.14 -12.85
C LYS A 7 -54.29 -2.58 -12.42
N ASP A 8 -53.36 -2.46 -13.35
CA ASP A 8 -51.94 -2.70 -13.15
C ASP A 8 -51.40 -1.65 -12.18
N THR A 9 -51.13 -2.04 -10.93
CA THR A 9 -50.22 -1.30 -10.06
C THR A 9 -48.80 -1.71 -10.43
N ASN A 10 -48.18 -0.92 -11.31
CA ASN A 10 -46.73 -0.89 -11.47
C ASN A 10 -46.11 -0.45 -10.15
N THR A 11 -45.67 -1.42 -9.35
CA THR A 11 -44.66 -1.21 -8.31
C THR A 11 -43.35 -0.93 -9.04
N GLU A 12 -43.07 0.35 -9.29
CA GLU A 12 -41.73 0.80 -9.61
C GLU A 12 -40.81 0.38 -8.47
N THR A 13 -40.06 -0.70 -8.69
CA THR A 13 -38.91 -1.05 -7.88
C THR A 13 -37.89 0.05 -8.06
N ASN A 14 -37.92 1.04 -7.17
CA ASN A 14 -36.81 1.96 -6.91
C ASN A 14 -35.57 1.12 -6.57
N THR A 15 -34.81 0.74 -7.59
CA THR A 15 -33.41 0.35 -7.43
C THR A 15 -32.65 1.60 -7.05
N GLU A 16 -32.70 1.98 -5.77
CA GLU A 16 -31.73 2.87 -5.17
C GLU A 16 -30.35 2.25 -5.42
N THR A 17 -29.62 2.78 -6.39
CA THR A 17 -28.17 2.58 -6.48
C THR A 17 -27.58 3.09 -5.18
N LYS A 18 -27.37 2.19 -4.21
CA LYS A 18 -26.78 2.51 -2.91
C LYS A 18 -25.46 3.24 -3.16
N SER A 19 -25.44 4.54 -2.85
CA SER A 19 -24.23 5.34 -2.90
C SER A 19 -23.23 4.78 -1.89
N VAL A 20 -21.94 4.80 -2.24
CA VAL A 20 -20.88 4.44 -1.31
C VAL A 20 -20.83 5.52 -0.21
N PRO A 21 -20.91 5.16 1.09
CA PRO A 21 -20.85 6.14 2.18
C PRO A 21 -19.49 6.84 2.22
N GLU A 22 -19.41 8.04 2.81
CA GLU A 22 -18.14 8.79 2.90
C GLU A 22 -17.08 8.06 3.73
N GLU A 23 -17.50 7.42 4.81
CA GLU A 23 -16.67 6.54 5.64
C GLU A 23 -17.33 5.18 5.82
N MET A 24 -16.53 4.15 6.03
CA MET A 24 -17.02 2.83 6.42
C MET A 24 -16.01 2.08 7.27
N GLU A 25 -16.40 0.96 7.87
CA GLU A 25 -15.47 0.12 8.63
C GLU A 25 -14.34 -0.40 7.73
N ALA A 26 -13.10 -0.22 8.17
CA ALA A 26 -11.91 -0.60 7.41
C ALA A 26 -11.88 -2.10 7.06
N SER A 27 -12.41 -2.95 7.93
CA SER A 27 -12.56 -4.40 7.71
C SER A 27 -13.52 -4.75 6.56
N LYS A 28 -14.40 -3.83 6.14
CA LYS A 28 -15.37 -4.00 5.04
C LYS A 28 -14.98 -3.21 3.79
N TYR A 29 -13.96 -2.38 3.89
CA TYR A 29 -13.48 -1.57 2.77
C TYR A 29 -12.58 -2.41 1.88
N VAL A 30 -12.90 -2.45 0.58
CA VAL A 30 -12.20 -3.18 -0.48
C VAL A 30 -11.88 -2.26 -1.67
N GLY A 31 -11.90 -0.93 -1.46
CA GLY A 31 -11.63 0.07 -2.49
C GLY A 31 -12.86 0.69 -3.16
N GLN A 32 -14.08 0.36 -2.71
CA GLN A 32 -15.31 0.98 -3.23
C GLN A 32 -15.31 2.49 -3.01
N GLY A 33 -15.61 3.26 -4.06
CA GLY A 33 -15.67 4.73 -4.00
C GLY A 33 -14.31 5.44 -4.05
N PHE A 34 -13.19 4.71 -4.09
CA PHE A 34 -11.85 5.32 -4.18
C PHE A 34 -11.70 6.16 -5.45
N GLN A 35 -11.42 7.44 -5.27
CA GLN A 35 -11.24 8.39 -6.37
C GLN A 35 -10.49 9.61 -5.81
N PRO A 36 -9.19 9.76 -6.10
CA PRO A 36 -8.47 11.01 -5.87
C PRO A 36 -9.17 12.19 -6.55
N PRO A 37 -8.94 13.44 -6.11
CA PRO A 37 -9.43 14.62 -6.82
C PRO A 37 -9.06 14.53 -8.30
N ALA A 38 -10.04 14.71 -9.20
CA ALA A 38 -9.86 14.62 -10.64
C ALA A 38 -11.00 15.34 -11.35
N GLU A 39 -10.74 15.84 -12.56
CA GLU A 39 -11.79 16.38 -13.43
C GLU A 39 -12.73 15.25 -13.92
N LYS A 40 -13.99 15.59 -14.20
CA LYS A 40 -15.00 14.58 -14.59
C LYS A 40 -14.68 13.91 -15.92
N ASP A 41 -14.20 14.67 -16.89
CA ASP A 41 -13.79 14.18 -18.20
C ASP A 41 -12.58 13.24 -18.09
N VAL A 42 -11.65 13.52 -17.17
CA VAL A 42 -10.51 12.64 -16.86
C VAL A 42 -10.99 11.29 -16.35
N ILE A 43 -11.94 11.27 -15.41
CA ILE A 43 -12.51 10.03 -14.87
C ILE A 43 -13.17 9.21 -15.98
N GLU A 44 -13.90 9.86 -16.89
CA GLU A 44 -14.51 9.19 -18.04
C GLU A 44 -13.46 8.68 -19.04
N PHE A 45 -12.41 9.45 -19.31
CA PHE A 45 -11.32 9.08 -20.19
C PHE A 45 -10.59 7.82 -19.69
N VAL A 46 -10.25 7.79 -18.40
CA VAL A 46 -9.59 6.64 -17.76
C VAL A 46 -10.45 5.38 -17.86
N LYS A 47 -11.77 5.49 -17.67
CA LYS A 47 -12.68 4.34 -17.82
C LYS A 47 -12.65 3.75 -19.23
N LYS A 48 -12.51 4.59 -20.27
CA LYS A 48 -12.45 4.16 -21.67
C LYS A 48 -11.10 3.53 -22.05
N HIS A 49 -10.00 4.03 -21.48
CA HIS A 49 -8.62 3.63 -21.85
C HIS A 49 -7.88 2.86 -20.75
N ARG A 50 -8.63 2.25 -19.83
CA ARG A 50 -8.07 1.58 -18.65
C ARG A 50 -7.00 0.56 -19.03
N LYS A 51 -7.24 -0.26 -20.05
CA LYS A 51 -6.33 -1.36 -20.43
C LYS A 51 -5.03 -0.86 -21.04
N GLU A 52 -5.06 0.27 -21.71
CA GLU A 52 -3.88 0.94 -22.26
C GLU A 52 -3.02 1.49 -21.13
N PHE A 53 -3.62 2.16 -20.14
CA PHE A 53 -2.90 2.64 -18.96
C PHE A 53 -2.33 1.53 -18.09
N GLU A 54 -3.08 0.43 -17.89
CA GLU A 54 -2.56 -0.76 -17.18
C GLU A 54 -1.27 -1.26 -17.84
N LYS A 55 -1.24 -1.38 -19.18
CA LYS A 55 -0.04 -1.80 -19.92
C LYS A 55 1.11 -0.82 -19.79
N VAL A 56 0.84 0.48 -19.87
CA VAL A 56 1.87 1.53 -19.73
C VAL A 56 2.49 1.48 -18.33
N GLY A 57 1.67 1.37 -17.29
CA GLY A 57 2.15 1.23 -15.91
C GLY A 57 3.01 -0.02 -15.73
N GLU A 58 2.54 -1.19 -16.16
CA GLU A 58 3.31 -2.44 -16.06
C GLU A 58 4.64 -2.37 -16.83
N GLN A 59 4.64 -1.77 -18.03
CA GLN A 59 5.83 -1.59 -18.85
C GLN A 59 6.84 -0.64 -18.20
N PHE A 60 6.39 0.44 -17.56
CA PHE A 60 7.25 1.37 -16.84
C PHE A 60 8.08 0.66 -15.76
N PHE A 61 7.44 -0.18 -14.93
CA PHE A 61 8.15 -0.88 -13.85
C PHE A 61 9.12 -1.93 -14.39
N LYS A 62 8.73 -2.62 -15.46
CA LYS A 62 9.61 -3.57 -16.16
C LYS A 62 10.86 -2.89 -16.71
N ASP A 63 10.71 -1.74 -17.37
CA ASP A 63 11.84 -1.07 -18.03
C ASP A 63 12.79 -0.34 -17.08
N ASN A 64 12.25 0.18 -15.97
CA ASN A 64 13.02 0.97 -15.01
C ASN A 64 13.59 0.15 -13.85
N PHE A 65 12.89 -0.91 -13.45
CA PHE A 65 13.24 -1.71 -12.28
C PHE A 65 13.49 -3.19 -12.60
N GLY A 66 13.25 -3.66 -13.82
CA GLY A 66 13.42 -5.08 -14.15
C GLY A 66 12.44 -6.00 -13.44
N LEU A 67 11.33 -5.46 -12.92
CA LEU A 67 10.34 -6.19 -12.12
C LEU A 67 9.01 -6.31 -12.85
N LYS A 68 8.41 -7.50 -12.77
CA LYS A 68 7.05 -7.73 -13.25
C LYS A 68 6.06 -7.27 -12.18
N VAL A 69 5.22 -6.32 -12.54
CA VAL A 69 4.11 -5.87 -11.70
C VAL A 69 2.79 -6.13 -12.42
N LYS A 70 1.70 -6.11 -11.67
CA LYS A 70 0.34 -6.16 -12.20
C LYS A 70 -0.40 -4.90 -11.82
N ALA A 71 -1.03 -4.24 -12.79
CA ALA A 71 -1.91 -3.13 -12.49
C ALA A 71 -3.14 -3.59 -11.70
N THR A 72 -3.41 -2.91 -10.58
CA THR A 72 -4.48 -3.24 -9.64
C THR A 72 -5.61 -2.23 -9.69
N ASN A 73 -5.32 -0.98 -10.05
CA ASN A 73 -6.30 0.07 -10.25
C ASN A 73 -5.80 1.13 -11.23
N VAL A 74 -6.73 1.80 -11.92
CA VAL A 74 -6.44 2.98 -12.73
C VAL A 74 -7.53 3.99 -12.46
N VAL A 75 -7.15 5.18 -12.00
CA VAL A 75 -8.06 6.24 -11.62
C VAL A 75 -7.66 7.56 -12.27
N GLY A 76 -8.63 8.44 -12.50
CA GLY A 76 -8.30 9.84 -12.81
C GLY A 76 -7.67 10.51 -11.60
N LYS A 77 -6.74 11.44 -11.81
CA LYS A 77 -6.16 12.27 -10.76
C LYS A 77 -5.74 13.60 -11.35
N ASP A 78 -6.20 14.68 -10.73
CA ASP A 78 -6.02 16.04 -11.20
C ASP A 78 -6.48 16.15 -12.68
N ASP A 79 -5.59 16.51 -13.58
CA ASP A 79 -5.80 16.56 -15.04
C ASP A 79 -5.30 15.29 -15.79
N GLY A 80 -4.77 14.31 -15.06
CA GLY A 80 -4.12 13.11 -15.57
C GLY A 80 -4.65 11.79 -14.98
N VAL A 81 -3.81 10.77 -14.97
CA VAL A 81 -4.16 9.40 -14.63
C VAL A 81 -3.19 8.88 -13.59
N GLU A 82 -3.65 8.05 -12.65
CA GLU A 82 -2.79 7.34 -11.73
C GLU A 82 -3.02 5.83 -11.84
N VAL A 83 -1.95 5.09 -12.15
CA VAL A 83 -1.96 3.63 -12.27
C VAL A 83 -1.37 3.03 -11.00
N TYR A 84 -2.18 2.28 -10.25
CA TYR A 84 -1.72 1.50 -9.10
C TYR A 84 -1.26 0.12 -9.56
N VAL A 85 -0.16 -0.35 -9.00
CA VAL A 85 0.42 -1.65 -9.31
C VAL A 85 0.75 -2.43 -8.04
N HIS A 86 0.75 -3.75 -8.16
CA HIS A 86 1.26 -4.68 -7.16
C HIS A 86 2.38 -5.52 -7.77
N CYS A 87 3.50 -5.62 -7.06
CA CYS A 87 4.63 -6.47 -7.39
C CYS A 87 4.62 -7.69 -6.47
N GLU A 88 4.78 -8.86 -7.06
CA GLU A 88 5.10 -10.11 -6.38
C GLU A 88 6.03 -10.90 -7.31
N ASP A 89 7.30 -10.49 -7.36
CA ASP A 89 8.27 -10.99 -8.34
C ASP A 89 9.60 -11.33 -7.65
N HIS A 90 10.09 -12.55 -7.83
CA HIS A 90 11.31 -13.06 -7.16
C HIS A 90 11.33 -12.82 -5.63
N GLY A 91 10.17 -12.89 -4.96
CA GLY A 91 10.05 -12.64 -3.52
C GLY A 91 10.11 -11.16 -3.11
N ILE A 92 10.24 -10.23 -4.07
CA ILE A 92 10.11 -8.80 -3.86
C ILE A 92 8.62 -8.46 -3.94
N VAL A 93 8.09 -7.80 -2.90
CA VAL A 93 6.66 -7.50 -2.78
C VAL A 93 6.46 -6.03 -2.44
N PHE A 94 5.64 -5.32 -3.22
CA PHE A 94 5.27 -3.92 -2.93
C PHE A 94 4.03 -3.48 -3.71
N ASN A 95 3.42 -2.39 -3.26
CA ASN A 95 2.43 -1.60 -3.98
C ASN A 95 2.99 -0.22 -4.29
N ALA A 96 2.74 0.27 -5.50
CA ALA A 96 3.17 1.58 -5.95
C ALA A 96 2.11 2.22 -6.85
N SER A 97 2.23 3.51 -7.13
CA SER A 97 1.41 4.18 -8.14
C SER A 97 2.25 5.06 -9.05
N LEU A 98 1.85 5.16 -10.31
CA LEU A 98 2.50 5.95 -11.34
C LEU A 98 1.53 7.00 -11.87
N PRO A 99 1.76 8.30 -11.62
CA PRO A 99 1.04 9.36 -12.31
C PRO A 99 1.46 9.42 -13.79
N LEU A 100 0.50 9.62 -14.68
CA LEU A 100 0.65 9.65 -16.13
C LEU A 100 -0.23 10.75 -16.73
N TYR A 101 0.25 11.38 -17.79
CA TYR A 101 -0.58 12.24 -18.64
C TYR A 101 -1.53 11.40 -19.51
N LYS A 102 -2.61 12.02 -20.00
CA LYS A 102 -3.64 11.34 -20.82
C LYS A 102 -3.06 10.72 -22.10
N ASP A 103 -2.05 11.35 -22.68
CA ASP A 103 -1.39 10.93 -23.93
C ASP A 103 -0.39 9.78 -23.75
N ALA A 104 -0.09 9.36 -22.51
CA ALA A 104 0.80 8.24 -22.22
C ALA A 104 0.33 6.92 -22.85
N ILE A 105 -0.95 6.78 -23.19
CA ILE A 105 -1.49 5.63 -23.95
C ILE A 105 -0.85 5.47 -25.33
N HIS A 106 -0.25 6.52 -25.87
CA HIS A 106 0.45 6.51 -27.16
C HIS A 106 1.93 6.21 -27.02
N GLN A 107 2.45 6.01 -25.79
CA GLN A 107 3.84 5.66 -25.53
C GLN A 107 4.19 4.36 -26.27
N LYS A 108 5.26 4.41 -27.07
CA LYS A 108 5.81 3.27 -27.80
C LYS A 108 7.28 3.11 -27.44
N GLY A 109 7.76 1.87 -27.46
CA GLY A 109 9.15 1.55 -27.15
C GLY A 109 9.45 1.58 -25.65
N SER A 110 10.74 1.70 -25.31
CA SER A 110 11.19 1.61 -23.92
C SER A 110 10.80 2.85 -23.12
N MET A 111 10.39 2.63 -21.87
CA MET A 111 10.09 3.65 -20.87
C MET A 111 11.25 3.89 -19.89
N ARG A 112 12.46 3.42 -20.24
CA ARG A 112 13.63 3.55 -19.37
C ARG A 112 13.98 5.01 -19.15
N SER A 113 13.80 5.49 -17.93
CA SER A 113 14.03 6.85 -17.50
C SER A 113 15.51 7.10 -17.16
N ASN A 114 15.94 8.35 -17.32
CA ASN A 114 17.20 8.86 -16.79
C ASN A 114 16.97 9.87 -15.65
N ASP A 115 15.73 9.99 -15.20
CA ASP A 115 15.34 10.88 -14.11
C ASP A 115 15.99 10.45 -12.78
N ASN A 116 16.57 11.43 -12.10
CA ASN A 116 17.13 11.28 -10.76
C ASN A 116 16.57 12.35 -9.81
N GLY A 117 15.44 12.97 -10.17
CA GLY A 117 14.70 13.90 -9.33
C GLY A 117 14.03 13.20 -8.14
N ASP A 118 13.38 14.02 -7.32
CA ASP A 118 12.81 13.58 -6.04
C ASP A 118 11.68 12.56 -6.23
N ASP A 119 10.80 12.76 -7.22
CA ASP A 119 9.69 11.84 -7.51
C ASP A 119 10.18 10.44 -7.87
N MET A 120 11.16 10.35 -8.77
CA MET A 120 11.76 9.07 -9.12
C MET A 120 12.53 8.46 -7.94
N SER A 121 13.15 9.30 -7.11
CA SER A 121 13.87 8.83 -5.91
C SER A 121 12.93 8.27 -4.84
N MET A 122 11.74 8.85 -4.69
CA MET A 122 10.66 8.32 -3.85
C MET A 122 10.13 6.99 -4.41
N MET A 123 9.95 6.88 -5.73
CA MET A 123 9.56 5.62 -6.38
C MET A 123 10.60 4.51 -6.14
N VAL A 124 11.89 4.82 -6.24
CA VAL A 124 12.95 3.86 -5.92
C VAL A 124 12.86 3.41 -4.45
N GLY A 125 12.66 4.34 -3.51
CA GLY A 125 12.44 3.99 -2.09
C GLY A 125 11.24 3.06 -1.89
N THR A 126 10.13 3.36 -2.59
CA THR A 126 8.91 2.54 -2.61
C THR A 126 9.21 1.12 -3.10
N VAL A 127 9.96 0.95 -4.20
CA VAL A 127 10.38 -0.36 -4.71
C VAL A 127 11.32 -1.08 -3.74
N LEU A 128 12.28 -0.36 -3.15
CA LEU A 128 13.27 -0.93 -2.23
C LEU A 128 12.66 -1.41 -0.91
N SER A 129 11.50 -0.92 -0.50
CA SER A 129 10.76 -1.50 0.63
C SER A 129 10.41 -2.98 0.39
N GLY A 130 10.15 -3.39 -0.85
CA GLY A 130 9.92 -4.80 -1.20
C GLY A 130 11.20 -5.63 -1.21
N PHE A 131 12.34 -5.01 -1.53
CA PHE A 131 13.65 -5.66 -1.39
C PHE A 131 13.99 -5.87 0.09
N GLU A 132 13.69 -4.89 0.93
CA GLU A 132 13.87 -4.95 2.37
C GLU A 132 13.01 -6.06 2.99
N TYR A 133 11.74 -6.18 2.57
CA TYR A 133 10.90 -7.32 2.95
C TYR A 133 11.58 -8.65 2.59
N ARG A 134 12.03 -8.82 1.34
CA ARG A 134 12.73 -10.05 0.92
C ARG A 134 13.98 -10.33 1.75
N ALA A 135 14.77 -9.30 2.06
CA ALA A 135 16.02 -9.44 2.81
C ALA A 135 15.80 -9.98 4.23
N GLN A 136 14.69 -9.61 4.86
CA GLN A 136 14.34 -10.03 6.22
C GLN A 136 13.00 -10.78 6.29
N LYS A 137 12.64 -11.53 5.22
CA LYS A 137 11.29 -12.09 5.03
C LYS A 137 10.75 -12.81 6.26
N GLU A 138 11.52 -13.76 6.79
CA GLU A 138 11.15 -14.54 7.99
C GLU A 138 10.81 -13.66 9.18
N LYS A 139 11.54 -12.55 9.37
CA LYS A 139 11.35 -11.62 10.49
C LYS A 139 10.11 -10.76 10.32
N TYR A 140 9.84 -10.28 9.11
CA TYR A 140 8.59 -9.56 8.81
C TYR A 140 7.37 -10.48 8.85
N ASP A 141 7.51 -11.75 8.46
CA ASP A 141 6.47 -12.76 8.58
C ASP A 141 6.17 -13.06 10.06
N ASN A 142 7.19 -13.08 10.93
CA ASN A 142 7.00 -13.18 12.39
C ASN A 142 6.27 -11.95 12.95
N LEU A 143 6.61 -10.74 12.53
CA LEU A 143 5.88 -9.52 12.94
C LEU A 143 4.41 -9.58 12.48
N TYR A 144 4.15 -10.01 11.25
CA TYR A 144 2.79 -10.20 10.74
C TYR A 144 2.02 -11.20 11.61
N LYS A 145 2.62 -12.37 11.88
CA LYS A 145 2.01 -13.41 12.71
C LYS A 145 1.72 -12.90 14.11
N PHE A 146 2.67 -12.22 14.74
CA PHE A 146 2.50 -11.62 16.05
C PHE A 146 1.31 -10.67 16.08
N LEU A 147 1.20 -9.73 15.13
CA LEU A 147 0.08 -8.81 15.05
C LEU A 147 -1.24 -9.57 14.82
N LYS A 148 -1.24 -10.55 13.91
CA LYS A 148 -2.43 -11.36 13.64
C LYS A 148 -2.96 -12.08 14.86
N GLU A 149 -2.08 -12.71 15.64
CA GLU A 149 -2.45 -13.48 16.84
C GLU A 149 -2.98 -12.59 17.97
N ASN A 150 -2.63 -11.30 17.97
CA ASN A 150 -2.96 -10.34 19.02
C ASN A 150 -4.19 -9.46 18.70
N GLU A 151 -4.80 -9.57 17.52
CA GLU A 151 -5.97 -8.78 17.09
C GLU A 151 -7.11 -8.75 18.13
N LYS A 152 -7.50 -9.93 18.63
CA LYS A 152 -8.62 -10.06 19.58
C LYS A 152 -8.30 -9.47 20.94
N GLN A 153 -7.07 -9.70 21.42
CA GLN A 153 -6.63 -9.24 22.73
C GLN A 153 -6.61 -7.71 22.79
N TYR A 154 -6.05 -7.06 21.76
CA TYR A 154 -5.92 -5.60 21.71
C TYR A 154 -7.07 -4.90 20.97
N GLN A 155 -8.04 -5.66 20.46
CA GLN A 155 -9.25 -5.19 19.79
C GLN A 155 -8.95 -4.28 18.59
N TYR A 156 -8.23 -4.83 17.61
CA TYR A 156 -7.97 -4.17 16.34
C TYR A 156 -8.15 -5.11 15.15
N THR A 157 -8.22 -4.50 13.97
CA THR A 157 -8.14 -5.12 12.65
C THR A 157 -7.13 -4.34 11.79
N GLY A 158 -6.70 -4.96 10.70
CA GLY A 158 -5.95 -4.30 9.64
C GLY A 158 -6.82 -3.80 8.47
N PHE A 159 -6.17 -3.27 7.45
CA PHE A 159 -6.75 -3.10 6.12
C PHE A 159 -7.13 -4.45 5.50
N THR A 160 -8.04 -4.45 4.52
CA THR A 160 -8.20 -5.62 3.65
C THR A 160 -7.11 -5.65 2.57
N LYS A 161 -6.71 -6.85 2.12
CA LYS A 161 -5.76 -7.01 1.01
C LYS A 161 -6.22 -6.31 -0.27
N GLU A 162 -7.52 -6.33 -0.53
CA GLU A 162 -8.09 -5.70 -1.73
C GLU A 162 -8.03 -4.18 -1.67
N ALA A 163 -8.28 -3.58 -0.50
CA ALA A 163 -8.09 -2.15 -0.29
C ALA A 163 -6.63 -1.75 -0.48
N ILE A 164 -5.68 -2.50 0.10
CA ILE A 164 -4.25 -2.25 -0.08
C ILE A 164 -3.90 -2.20 -1.56
N ASN A 165 -4.29 -3.25 -2.29
CA ASN A 165 -3.97 -3.37 -3.70
C ASN A 165 -4.57 -2.26 -4.55
N LYS A 166 -5.77 -1.79 -4.25
CA LYS A 166 -6.47 -0.81 -5.09
C LYS A 166 -6.19 0.65 -4.74
N THR A 167 -5.73 0.94 -3.53
CA THR A 167 -5.73 2.31 -3.01
C THR A 167 -4.41 2.74 -2.36
N GLN A 168 -3.51 1.82 -2.03
CA GLN A 168 -2.24 2.12 -1.36
C GLN A 168 -1.06 2.03 -2.32
N ASN A 169 -0.04 2.83 -2.07
CA ASN A 169 1.12 3.00 -2.94
C ASN A 169 2.43 3.27 -2.15
N VAL A 170 2.46 2.87 -0.88
CA VAL A 170 3.55 3.23 0.06
C VAL A 170 4.73 2.25 0.04
N GLY A 171 4.71 1.24 -0.82
CA GLY A 171 5.73 0.19 -0.87
C GLY A 171 5.20 -1.15 -0.40
N TYR A 172 6.02 -1.94 0.28
CA TYR A 172 5.57 -3.15 0.94
C TYR A 172 4.52 -2.80 1.98
N GLN A 173 3.35 -3.40 1.86
CA GLN A 173 2.27 -3.27 2.81
C GLN A 173 1.48 -4.57 2.89
N ASN A 174 1.17 -4.99 4.12
CA ASN A 174 0.17 -6.00 4.40
C ASN A 174 -0.97 -5.38 5.23
N GLU A 175 -1.90 -6.22 5.69
CA GLU A 175 -3.07 -5.79 6.45
C GLU A 175 -2.72 -4.94 7.68
N TYR A 176 -1.57 -5.19 8.31
CA TYR A 176 -1.22 -4.61 9.61
C TYR A 176 -0.15 -3.53 9.55
N PHE A 177 0.79 -3.60 8.61
CA PHE A 177 1.90 -2.66 8.55
C PHE A 177 2.41 -2.42 7.13
N TYR A 178 3.10 -1.30 6.96
CA TYR A 178 3.91 -1.02 5.79
C TYR A 178 5.37 -0.76 6.17
N ILE A 179 6.27 -0.93 5.20
CA ILE A 179 7.71 -0.67 5.35
C ILE A 179 8.05 0.56 4.52
N THR A 180 8.70 1.54 5.12
CA THR A 180 9.34 2.64 4.38
C THR A 180 10.83 2.40 4.28
N TYR A 181 11.35 2.60 3.07
CA TYR A 181 12.77 2.58 2.79
C TYR A 181 13.20 3.95 2.29
N LEU A 182 14.38 4.42 2.69
CA LEU A 182 14.86 5.74 2.27
C LEU A 182 14.96 5.85 0.75
N SER A 183 14.57 7.00 0.23
CA SER A 183 14.67 7.34 -1.18
C SER A 183 16.12 7.24 -1.68
N ARG A 184 16.29 6.71 -2.89
CA ARG A 184 17.57 6.57 -3.58
C ARG A 184 17.40 6.93 -5.03
N ASN A 185 18.43 7.42 -5.69
CA ASN A 185 18.31 7.73 -7.11
C ASN A 185 18.31 6.44 -7.97
N LEU A 186 17.78 6.55 -9.18
CA LEU A 186 17.63 5.42 -10.10
C LEU A 186 18.99 4.84 -10.55
N LYS A 187 20.03 5.66 -10.60
CA LYS A 187 21.40 5.20 -10.93
C LYS A 187 21.95 4.26 -9.87
N GLU A 188 21.77 4.57 -8.59
CA GLU A 188 22.13 3.69 -7.47
C GLU A 188 21.32 2.40 -7.49
N TYR A 189 20.00 2.50 -7.74
CA TYR A 189 19.14 1.33 -7.91
C TYR A 189 19.72 0.33 -8.93
N ARG A 190 19.99 0.81 -10.14
CA ARG A 190 20.51 -0.02 -11.24
C ARG A 190 21.88 -0.62 -10.95
N LYS A 191 22.73 0.12 -10.23
CA LYS A 191 24.09 -0.34 -9.91
C LYS A 191 24.09 -1.42 -8.81
N TYR A 192 23.29 -1.24 -7.76
CA TYR A 192 23.44 -2.02 -6.53
C TYR A 192 22.29 -2.99 -6.26
N TYR A 193 21.09 -2.72 -6.76
CA TYR A 193 19.87 -3.44 -6.39
C TYR A 193 19.26 -4.23 -7.55
N GLU A 194 19.16 -3.66 -8.76
CA GLU A 194 18.67 -4.37 -9.96
C GLU A 194 19.39 -5.73 -10.19
N PRO A 195 20.74 -5.83 -10.04
CA PRO A 195 21.44 -7.10 -10.22
C PRO A 195 21.11 -8.18 -9.18
N LEU A 196 20.45 -7.81 -8.08
CA LEU A 196 20.09 -8.73 -7.00
C LEU A 196 18.81 -9.51 -7.30
N ILE A 197 17.93 -9.03 -8.19
CA ILE A 197 16.59 -9.60 -8.43
C ILE A 197 16.64 -11.12 -8.65
N HIS A 198 17.54 -11.58 -9.52
CA HIS A 198 17.67 -12.98 -9.91
C HIS A 198 18.65 -13.79 -9.05
N LYS A 199 19.19 -13.20 -7.97
CA LYS A 199 20.07 -13.90 -7.04
C LYS A 199 19.28 -14.84 -6.14
N ASN A 200 19.94 -15.90 -5.69
CA ASN A 200 19.38 -16.75 -4.63
C ASN A 200 19.33 -15.97 -3.29
N ASP A 201 18.62 -16.50 -2.30
CA ASP A 201 18.35 -15.76 -1.06
C ASP A 201 19.61 -15.40 -0.27
N LYS A 202 20.63 -16.26 -0.27
CA LYS A 202 21.90 -15.97 0.39
C LYS A 202 22.61 -14.80 -0.29
N GLU A 203 22.80 -14.89 -1.61
CA GLU A 203 23.45 -13.85 -2.40
C GLU A 203 22.67 -12.54 -2.38
N PHE A 204 21.33 -12.59 -2.36
CA PHE A 204 20.45 -11.44 -2.25
C PHE A 204 20.66 -10.72 -0.91
N LYS A 205 20.59 -11.45 0.21
CA LYS A 205 20.78 -10.89 1.57
C LYS A 205 22.17 -10.27 1.72
N GLU A 206 23.21 -10.96 1.28
CA GLU A 206 24.59 -10.41 1.30
C GLU A 206 24.72 -9.20 0.36
N GLY A 207 24.06 -9.24 -0.80
CA GLY A 207 24.01 -8.13 -1.75
C GLY A 207 23.37 -6.87 -1.16
N MET A 208 22.23 -7.02 -0.46
CA MET A 208 21.57 -5.93 0.26
C MET A 208 22.50 -5.33 1.32
N GLN A 209 23.21 -6.15 2.10
CA GLN A 209 24.17 -5.68 3.09
C GLN A 209 25.35 -4.93 2.45
N ARG A 210 25.90 -5.44 1.34
CA ARG A 210 26.96 -4.77 0.58
C ARG A 210 26.50 -3.43 0.00
N ALA A 211 25.32 -3.38 -0.61
CA ALA A 211 24.74 -2.15 -1.13
C ALA A 211 24.63 -1.08 -0.04
N ARG A 212 24.16 -1.44 1.15
CA ARG A 212 24.11 -0.52 2.30
C ARG A 212 25.49 -0.02 2.69
N LYS A 213 26.50 -0.89 2.75
CA LYS A 213 27.88 -0.51 3.09
C LYS A 213 28.49 0.44 2.05
N GLU A 214 28.36 0.12 0.76
CA GLU A 214 28.94 0.91 -0.33
C GLU A 214 28.26 2.27 -0.52
N LEU A 215 26.99 2.39 -0.13
CA LEU A 215 26.24 3.64 -0.14
C LEU A 215 26.33 4.42 1.19
N ASN A 216 27.16 3.96 2.14
CA ASN A 216 27.25 4.52 3.49
C ASN A 216 25.87 4.68 4.16
N TYR A 217 24.99 3.70 3.96
CA TYR A 217 23.62 3.75 4.45
C TYR A 217 23.51 3.20 5.88
N THR A 218 23.55 4.12 6.84
CA THR A 218 23.50 3.82 8.28
C THR A 218 22.09 3.81 8.87
N ALA A 219 21.14 4.57 8.31
CA ALA A 219 19.83 4.74 8.93
C ALA A 219 19.00 3.44 8.93
N ASN A 220 18.20 3.27 9.98
CA ASN A 220 17.28 2.15 10.09
C ASN A 220 16.19 2.22 9.00
N THR A 221 15.64 1.05 8.68
CA THR A 221 14.37 0.94 7.97
C THR A 221 13.25 1.34 8.94
N ASN A 222 12.16 1.95 8.48
CA ASN A 222 10.99 2.15 9.36
C ASN A 222 9.84 1.24 8.97
N THR A 223 9.21 0.64 9.97
CA THR A 223 7.97 -0.13 9.84
C THR A 223 6.88 0.59 10.62
N VAL A 224 5.71 0.78 10.01
CA VAL A 224 4.59 1.43 10.68
C VAL A 224 3.39 0.51 10.66
N ALA A 225 2.97 0.04 11.84
CA ALA A 225 1.74 -0.71 11.99
C ALA A 225 0.54 0.23 12.01
N THR A 226 -0.42 0.00 11.11
CA THR A 226 -1.62 0.82 10.88
C THR A 226 -2.86 0.04 11.27
N LEU A 227 -3.23 0.14 12.55
CA LEU A 227 -4.28 -0.67 13.15
C LEU A 227 -5.58 0.13 13.30
N PHE A 228 -6.71 -0.51 13.03
CA PHE A 228 -8.04 0.06 13.23
C PHE A 228 -8.68 -0.56 14.45
N SER A 229 -9.07 0.24 15.44
CA SER A 229 -9.75 -0.27 16.61
C SER A 229 -11.06 -0.96 16.21
N THR A 230 -11.40 -2.08 16.85
CA THR A 230 -12.74 -2.71 16.70
C THR A 230 -13.71 -2.26 17.79
N ASN A 231 -13.26 -1.39 18.71
CA ASN A 231 -14.04 -0.94 19.85
C ASN A 231 -13.92 0.58 20.05
N ASP A 232 -14.94 1.31 19.61
CA ASP A 232 -14.98 2.76 19.73
C ASP A 232 -15.39 3.23 21.14
N GLU A 233 -15.96 2.36 21.99
CA GLU A 233 -16.44 2.69 23.33
C GLU A 233 -15.30 2.82 24.37
N ARG A 234 -14.11 2.27 24.09
CA ARG A 234 -12.95 2.41 24.97
C ARG A 234 -12.48 3.85 25.05
N ASN A 235 -12.25 4.32 26.28
CA ASN A 235 -11.68 5.64 26.51
C ASN A 235 -10.23 5.72 25.97
N ARG A 236 -9.78 6.94 25.68
CA ARG A 236 -8.46 7.20 25.09
C ARG A 236 -7.29 6.62 25.89
N LYS A 237 -7.40 6.57 27.23
CA LYS A 237 -6.34 6.09 28.12
C LYS A 237 -6.11 4.59 27.95
N GLU A 238 -7.17 3.80 27.83
CA GLU A 238 -7.06 2.36 27.58
C GLU A 238 -6.44 2.06 26.21
N LYS A 239 -6.81 2.84 25.18
CA LYS A 239 -6.20 2.73 23.84
C LYS A 239 -4.70 3.03 23.87
N ILE A 240 -4.26 4.04 24.62
CA ILE A 240 -2.85 4.37 24.83
C ILE A 240 -2.11 3.21 25.51
N ASN A 241 -2.64 2.70 26.63
CA ASN A 241 -1.99 1.60 27.35
C ASN A 241 -1.86 0.34 26.49
N ASN A 242 -2.88 0.03 25.68
CA ASN A 242 -2.84 -1.11 24.77
C ASN A 242 -1.79 -0.96 23.68
N VAL A 243 -1.63 0.24 23.10
CA VAL A 243 -0.60 0.51 22.09
C VAL A 243 0.80 0.42 22.71
N ILE A 244 1.00 0.94 23.92
CA ILE A 244 2.26 0.81 24.66
C ILE A 244 2.59 -0.67 24.93
N ASP A 245 1.67 -1.41 25.55
CA ASP A 245 1.89 -2.83 25.89
C ASP A 245 2.13 -3.69 24.64
N LEU A 246 1.41 -3.42 23.53
CA LEU A 246 1.64 -4.09 22.26
C LEU A 246 3.05 -3.81 21.72
N SER A 247 3.49 -2.55 21.72
CA SER A 247 4.83 -2.16 21.27
C SER A 247 5.94 -2.74 22.15
N GLU A 248 5.80 -2.71 23.48
CA GLU A 248 6.77 -3.34 24.39
C GLU A 248 6.88 -4.85 24.16
N LYS A 249 5.77 -5.52 23.80
CA LYS A 249 5.81 -6.95 23.45
C LYS A 249 6.48 -7.20 22.11
N ILE A 250 6.29 -6.33 21.11
CA ILE A 250 7.05 -6.40 19.85
C ILE A 250 8.54 -6.31 20.15
N GLU A 251 8.95 -5.34 20.97
CA GLU A 251 10.35 -5.12 21.36
C GLU A 251 10.98 -6.36 22.03
N ARG A 252 10.24 -7.00 22.94
CA ARG A 252 10.70 -8.18 23.69
C ARG A 252 10.61 -9.50 22.90
N THR A 253 9.91 -9.51 21.77
CA THR A 253 9.73 -10.73 20.97
C THR A 253 10.96 -10.99 20.11
N LYS A 254 11.49 -12.22 20.19
CA LYS A 254 12.62 -12.65 19.37
C LYS A 254 12.23 -12.73 17.90
N ASP A 255 13.24 -12.72 17.03
CA ASP A 255 13.08 -12.93 15.58
C ASP A 255 12.21 -11.87 14.87
N MET A 256 12.17 -10.66 15.42
CA MET A 256 11.62 -9.46 14.79
C MET A 256 12.61 -8.80 13.81
N PRO A 257 12.15 -7.92 12.89
CA PRO A 257 13.03 -7.19 11.97
C PRO A 257 14.15 -6.45 12.70
N ILE A 258 15.37 -6.51 12.18
CA ILE A 258 16.54 -5.84 12.78
C ILE A 258 16.93 -4.59 12.00
N LYS A 259 17.64 -3.66 12.65
CA LYS A 259 17.98 -2.33 12.10
C LYS A 259 16.72 -1.63 11.59
N ASN A 260 15.68 -1.71 12.41
CA ASN A 260 14.34 -1.30 12.06
C ASN A 260 13.71 -0.55 13.23
N THR A 261 13.13 0.61 12.95
CA THR A 261 12.27 1.33 13.88
C THR A 261 10.82 0.92 13.59
N ILE A 262 10.17 0.26 14.56
CA ILE A 262 8.76 -0.13 14.43
C ILE A 262 7.89 0.84 15.21
N THR A 263 6.94 1.50 14.56
CA THR A 263 5.93 2.35 15.20
C THR A 263 4.56 1.71 15.12
N THR A 264 3.89 1.56 16.26
CA THR A 264 2.50 1.09 16.31
C THR A 264 1.56 2.27 16.33
N GLN A 265 0.59 2.31 15.40
CA GLN A 265 -0.46 3.31 15.36
C GLN A 265 -1.84 2.66 15.43
N LEU A 266 -2.74 3.24 16.24
CA LEU A 266 -4.12 2.80 16.38
C LEU A 266 -5.09 3.96 16.10
N GLY A 267 -5.89 3.82 15.04
CA GLY A 267 -6.98 4.71 14.69
C GLY A 267 -8.35 4.18 15.12
N ASN A 268 -9.41 4.95 14.85
CA ASN A 268 -10.79 4.44 14.96
C ASN A 268 -11.09 3.38 13.88
N LYS A 269 -12.27 2.73 13.95
CA LYS A 269 -12.63 1.63 13.04
C LYS A 269 -12.91 2.04 11.59
N LEU A 270 -13.09 3.33 11.33
CA LEU A 270 -13.60 3.85 10.06
C LEU A 270 -12.47 4.18 9.09
N ILE A 271 -12.75 4.25 7.79
CA ILE A 271 -11.84 4.72 6.75
C ILE A 271 -12.63 5.53 5.72
N GLY A 272 -12.05 6.61 5.23
CA GLY A 272 -12.64 7.40 4.15
C GLY A 272 -12.65 6.60 2.85
N THR A 273 -13.81 6.49 2.20
CA THR A 273 -13.97 5.62 1.02
C THR A 273 -13.36 6.21 -0.24
N LYS A 274 -13.44 7.55 -0.40
CA LYS A 274 -12.84 8.30 -1.51
C LYS A 274 -11.33 8.48 -1.35
N LYS A 275 -10.88 8.72 -0.11
CA LYS A 275 -9.47 8.93 0.27
C LYS A 275 -9.12 8.00 1.43
N ALA A 276 -8.66 6.80 1.10
CA ALA A 276 -8.39 5.75 2.08
C ALA A 276 -6.98 5.84 2.67
N ARG A 277 -6.58 7.02 3.18
CA ARG A 277 -5.25 7.19 3.81
C ARG A 277 -5.36 7.03 5.32
N PHE A 278 -4.44 6.25 5.90
CA PHE A 278 -4.35 6.11 7.35
C PHE A 278 -3.82 7.39 8.02
N ASP A 279 -2.91 8.10 7.35
CA ASP A 279 -2.28 9.33 7.86
C ASP A 279 -3.26 10.50 8.07
N ASP A 280 -4.42 10.47 7.40
CA ASP A 280 -5.47 11.47 7.60
C ASP A 280 -6.24 11.25 8.93
N LYS A 281 -5.96 10.14 9.63
CA LYS A 281 -6.69 9.75 10.85
C LYS A 281 -6.03 10.33 12.09
N LYS A 282 -6.86 10.63 13.09
CA LYS A 282 -6.38 10.84 14.47
C LYS A 282 -6.01 9.47 15.06
N VAL A 283 -4.75 9.32 15.43
CA VAL A 283 -4.19 8.05 15.94
C VAL A 283 -3.58 8.21 17.33
N VAL A 284 -3.50 7.09 18.04
CA VAL A 284 -2.58 6.90 19.16
C VAL A 284 -1.35 6.18 18.61
N SER A 285 -0.14 6.65 18.92
CA SER A 285 1.11 6.07 18.42
C SER A 285 2.13 5.81 19.52
N PHE A 286 2.92 4.75 19.38
CA PHE A 286 4.08 4.45 20.24
C PHE A 286 5.14 3.61 19.49
N GLY A 287 6.42 3.97 19.63
CA GLY A 287 7.54 3.23 19.04
C GLY A 287 7.93 1.98 19.84
N ALA A 288 8.23 0.89 19.17
CA ALA A 288 8.74 -0.36 19.77
C ALA A 288 10.28 -0.48 19.67
N PHE A 289 10.91 0.21 18.73
CA PHE A 289 12.36 0.26 18.60
C PHE A 289 12.77 1.69 18.22
N GLU A 290 13.46 2.38 19.12
CA GLU A 290 14.24 3.58 18.82
C GLU A 290 15.70 3.20 19.12
N ASP A 291 16.46 2.78 18.10
CA ASP A 291 17.92 2.72 18.29
C ASP A 291 18.40 4.17 18.39
N GLU A 292 18.97 4.54 19.54
CA GLU A 292 19.78 5.75 19.73
C GLU A 292 21.04 5.74 18.85
#